data_AF-A0A2T0LQU6-F1
#
_entry.id   AF-A0A2T0LQU6-F1
#
_cell.length_a   1.000
_cell.length_b   1.000
_cell.length_c   1.000
_cell.angle_alpha   90.00
_cell.angle_beta   90.00
_cell.angle_gamma   90.00
#
_symmetry.space_group_name_H-M   'P 1'
#
loop_
_entity.id
_entity.type
_entity.pdbx_description
1 polymer ?
#
loop_
_entity_poly.entity_id
_entity_poly.type
_entity_poly.pdbx_seq_one_letter_code
_entity_poly.pdbx_strand_id
1 'polypeptide(L)'
;METPTPVITDPERQFVGCLLWLRLDPARRVLAGMRADDLADPMCAQVLQLVIEVVAAGHAPCPTTVFAHATATGRAPGEERARLGMWLADTYGHTVQVPDLAFHLKAVVLEAAWRRAIAEYATRLLHAAETSPTEVLHALTDDHDSADELWQRYRAALIHATTSLEVAA
;
A
#
# COMPACT_ATOMS: atom_id res chain seq x y z
N MET A 1 16.18 -11.37 19.28
CA MET A 1 15.93 -9.94 18.98
C MET A 1 15.96 -9.83 17.47
N GLU A 2 14.80 -9.66 16.86
CA GLU A 2 14.67 -9.45 15.41
C GLU A 2 15.10 -8.02 15.11
N THR A 3 16.12 -7.84 14.28
CA THR A 3 16.61 -6.51 13.91
C THR A 3 15.54 -5.83 13.07
N PRO A 4 15.09 -4.60 13.40
CA PRO A 4 14.07 -3.93 12.60
C PRO A 4 14.55 -3.75 11.17
N THR A 5 13.71 -4.14 10.20
CA THR A 5 14.01 -3.96 8.77
C THR A 5 14.18 -2.46 8.49
N PRO A 6 15.31 -2.04 7.92
CA PRO A 6 15.53 -0.63 7.64
C PRO A 6 14.56 -0.16 6.54
N VAL A 7 14.04 1.07 6.68
CA VAL A 7 13.02 1.63 5.76
C VAL A 7 13.47 1.56 4.29
N ILE A 8 14.77 1.75 4.03
CA ILE A 8 15.32 1.74 2.66
C ILE A 8 15.18 0.39 1.94
N THR A 9 15.10 -0.72 2.68
CA THR A 9 14.92 -2.06 2.10
C THR A 9 13.46 -2.52 2.10
N ASP A 10 12.56 -1.70 2.66
CA ASP A 10 11.14 -1.98 2.77
C ASP A 10 10.36 -1.03 1.84
N PRO A 11 9.98 -1.49 0.62
CA PRO A 11 9.33 -0.63 -0.36
C PRO A 11 7.95 -0.15 0.10
N GLU A 12 7.23 -0.93 0.90
CA GLU A 12 5.92 -0.58 1.46
C GLU A 12 6.04 0.54 2.48
N ARG A 13 6.98 0.39 3.42
CA ARG A 13 7.24 1.40 4.43
C ARG A 13 7.82 2.68 3.83
N GLN A 14 8.71 2.56 2.85
CA GLN A 14 9.23 3.69 2.09
C GLN A 14 8.11 4.40 1.30
N PHE A 15 7.16 3.66 0.71
CA PHE A 15 6.02 4.23 0.01
C PHE A 15 5.14 5.07 0.94
N VAL A 16 4.75 4.52 2.10
CA VAL A 16 4.00 5.24 3.12
C VAL A 16 4.77 6.46 3.61
N GLY A 17 6.07 6.30 3.84
CA GLY A 17 6.97 7.38 4.19
C GLY A 17 6.94 8.53 3.18
N CYS A 18 7.03 8.23 1.89
CA CYS A 18 6.95 9.24 0.84
C CYS A 18 5.61 9.97 0.86
N LEU A 19 4.49 9.26 1.06
CA LEU A 19 3.16 9.86 1.18
C LEU A 19 3.11 10.88 2.32
N LEU A 20 3.73 10.58 3.47
CA LEU A 20 3.73 11.45 4.65
C LEU A 20 4.42 12.81 4.44
N TRP A 21 5.19 12.95 3.36
CA TRP A 21 5.86 14.18 2.94
C TRP A 21 5.11 14.97 1.87
N LEU A 22 4.07 14.38 1.27
CA LEU A 22 3.36 15.01 0.16
C LEU A 22 2.35 16.06 0.63
N ARG A 23 2.21 17.10 -0.19
CA ARG A 23 1.03 17.98 -0.11
C ARG A 23 -0.20 17.23 -0.60
N LEU A 24 -1.39 17.76 -0.27
CA LEU A 24 -2.68 17.15 -0.58
C LEU A 24 -2.83 16.70 -2.04
N ASP A 25 -2.59 17.58 -3.01
CA ASP A 25 -2.87 17.24 -4.42
C ASP A 25 -1.89 16.21 -5.02
N PRO A 26 -0.57 16.28 -4.77
CA PRO A 26 0.32 15.16 -5.08
C PRO A 26 -0.10 13.85 -4.39
N ALA A 27 -0.45 13.89 -3.10
CA ALA A 27 -0.90 12.69 -2.38
C ALA A 27 -2.14 12.07 -3.01
N ARG A 28 -3.15 12.87 -3.38
CA ARG A 28 -4.35 12.40 -4.12
C ARG A 28 -3.99 11.69 -5.41
N ARG A 29 -3.07 12.27 -6.20
CA ARG A 29 -2.65 11.67 -7.48
C ARG A 29 -1.94 10.34 -7.27
N VAL A 30 -1.04 10.24 -6.29
CA VAL A 30 -0.36 8.99 -5.97
C VAL A 30 -1.37 7.95 -5.46
N LEU A 31 -2.27 8.32 -4.56
CA LEU A 31 -3.27 7.41 -3.96
C LEU A 31 -4.41 7.01 -4.88
N ALA A 32 -4.55 7.64 -6.06
CA ALA A 32 -5.63 7.30 -7.00
C ALA A 32 -5.60 5.81 -7.35
N GLY A 33 -6.65 5.07 -6.98
CA GLY A 33 -6.72 3.63 -7.20
C GLY A 33 -5.75 2.82 -6.34
N MET A 34 -5.30 3.31 -5.19
CA MET A 34 -4.65 2.53 -4.13
C MET A 34 -5.67 2.05 -3.10
N ARG A 35 -5.40 0.92 -2.48
CA ARG A 35 -6.15 0.32 -1.39
C ARG A 35 -5.19 -0.15 -0.30
N ALA A 36 -5.67 -0.28 0.92
CA ALA A 36 -4.85 -0.70 2.06
C ALA A 36 -4.35 -2.15 1.93
N ASP A 37 -5.15 -3.03 1.33
CA ASP A 37 -4.88 -4.45 1.11
C ASP A 37 -3.82 -4.72 0.03
N ASP A 38 -3.43 -3.69 -0.75
CA ASP A 38 -2.28 -3.79 -1.65
C ASP A 38 -0.97 -4.03 -0.88
N LEU A 39 -0.91 -3.64 0.39
CA LEU A 39 0.26 -3.82 1.25
C LEU A 39 0.16 -5.14 2.02
N ALA A 40 1.28 -5.84 2.13
CA ALA A 40 1.41 -7.07 2.89
C ALA A 40 1.67 -6.81 4.36
N ASP A 41 2.45 -5.77 4.70
CA ASP A 41 2.74 -5.42 6.09
C ASP A 41 1.50 -4.82 6.76
N PRO A 42 1.00 -5.41 7.87
CA PRO A 42 -0.22 -4.95 8.53
C PRO A 42 -0.15 -3.50 9.02
N MET A 43 1.03 -3.04 9.48
CA MET A 43 1.20 -1.68 9.96
C MET A 43 1.19 -0.69 8.79
N CYS A 44 1.87 -1.01 7.69
CA CYS A 44 1.84 -0.19 6.48
C CYS A 44 0.44 -0.13 5.87
N ALA A 45 -0.29 -1.25 5.81
CA ALA A 45 -1.69 -1.30 5.36
C ALA A 45 -2.60 -0.43 6.25
N GLN A 46 -2.49 -0.56 7.57
CA GLN A 46 -3.24 0.25 8.53
C GLN A 46 -2.96 1.74 8.36
N VAL A 47 -1.69 2.13 8.23
CA VAL A 47 -1.31 3.53 8.04
C VAL A 47 -1.74 4.04 6.67
N LEU A 48 -1.63 3.25 5.61
CA LEU A 48 -2.12 3.64 4.29
C LEU A 48 -3.62 3.92 4.33
N GLN A 49 -4.41 3.08 5.02
CA GLN A 49 -5.84 3.32 5.18
C GLN A 49 -6.12 4.67 5.85
N LEU A 50 -5.39 4.99 6.92
CA LEU A 50 -5.51 6.29 7.59
C LEU A 50 -5.11 7.45 6.67
N VAL A 51 -4.06 7.30 5.89
CA VAL A 51 -3.60 8.29 4.90
C VAL A 51 -4.65 8.53 3.82
N ILE A 52 -5.26 7.47 3.27
CA ILE A 52 -6.36 7.55 2.30
C ILE A 52 -7.52 8.36 2.89
N GLU A 53 -7.93 8.07 4.13
CA GLU A 53 -9.02 8.76 4.80
C GLU A 53 -8.72 10.24 5.06
N VAL A 54 -7.51 10.57 5.52
CA VAL A 54 -7.06 11.96 5.74
C VAL A 54 -7.07 12.76 4.44
N VAL A 55 -6.58 12.17 3.36
CA VAL A 55 -6.55 12.80 2.02
C VAL A 55 -7.96 12.96 1.45
N ALA A 56 -8.82 11.96 1.64
CA ALA A 56 -10.23 12.04 1.27
C ALA A 56 -10.95 13.16 2.04
N ALA A 57 -10.62 13.36 3.32
CA ALA A 57 -11.10 14.47 4.14
C ALA A 57 -10.50 15.83 3.77
N GLY A 58 -9.63 15.92 2.75
CA GLY A 58 -9.08 17.17 2.24
C GLY A 58 -7.87 17.70 3.00
N HIS A 59 -7.17 16.86 3.75
CA HIS A 59 -5.98 17.23 4.50
C HIS A 59 -4.72 16.58 3.90
N ALA A 60 -3.59 17.31 3.91
CA ALA A 60 -2.32 16.73 3.53
C ALA A 60 -1.94 15.63 4.55
N PRO A 61 -1.50 14.46 4.11
CA PRO A 61 -1.16 13.37 5.01
C PRO A 61 0.22 13.62 5.59
N CYS A 62 0.31 14.23 6.77
CA CYS A 62 1.53 14.31 7.56
C CYS A 62 1.36 13.52 8.87
N PRO A 63 2.46 13.16 9.58
CA PRO A 63 2.37 12.37 10.81
C PRO A 63 1.33 12.90 11.80
N THR A 64 1.27 14.22 12.00
CA THR A 64 0.31 14.86 12.91
C THR A 64 -1.14 14.67 12.48
N THR A 65 -1.46 14.88 11.19
CA THR A 65 -2.83 14.73 10.68
C THR A 65 -3.30 13.27 10.72
N VAL A 66 -2.41 12.34 10.37
CA VAL A 66 -2.69 10.89 10.39
C VAL A 66 -2.90 10.42 11.82
N PHE A 67 -2.03 10.83 12.75
CA PHE A 67 -2.13 10.50 14.16
C PHE A 67 -3.39 11.09 14.82
N ALA A 68 -3.72 12.35 14.50
CA ALA A 68 -4.93 13.00 14.98
C ALA A 68 -6.19 12.28 14.48
N HIS A 69 -6.23 11.90 13.19
CA HIS A 69 -7.32 11.14 12.61
C HIS A 69 -7.47 9.74 13.24
N ALA A 70 -6.37 9.02 13.43
CA ALA A 70 -6.38 7.72 14.10
C ALA A 70 -6.91 7.80 15.54
N THR A 71 -6.54 8.86 16.26
CA THR A 71 -7.03 9.12 17.63
C THR A 71 -8.53 9.43 17.62
N ALA A 72 -8.98 10.32 16.73
CA ALA A 72 -10.37 10.75 16.65
C ALA A 72 -11.33 9.61 16.24
N THR A 73 -10.86 8.67 15.44
CA THR A 73 -11.63 7.51 14.96
C THR A 73 -11.51 6.27 15.86
N GLY A 74 -10.76 6.35 16.97
CA GLY A 74 -10.57 5.24 17.90
C GLY A 74 -9.71 4.09 17.34
N ARG A 75 -8.97 4.32 16.25
CA ARG A 75 -8.09 3.32 15.61
C ARG A 75 -6.69 3.23 16.23
N ALA A 76 -6.43 4.01 17.28
CA ALA A 76 -5.21 3.93 18.08
C ALA A 76 -5.53 4.10 19.59
N PRO A 77 -6.20 3.12 20.23
CA PRO A 77 -6.49 3.17 21.65
C PRO A 77 -5.28 2.72 22.50
N GLY A 78 -5.12 3.27 23.70
CA GLY A 78 -4.15 2.79 24.69
C GLY A 78 -2.70 2.76 24.20
N GLU A 79 -2.03 1.60 24.34
CA GLU A 79 -0.63 1.40 23.96
C GLU A 79 -0.38 1.52 22.44
N GLU A 80 -1.38 1.19 21.62
CA GLU A 80 -1.29 1.33 20.16
C GLU A 80 -1.10 2.79 19.73
N ARG A 81 -1.54 3.75 20.56
CA ARG A 81 -1.28 5.17 20.33
C ARG A 81 0.20 5.50 20.39
N ALA A 82 0.92 5.03 21.41
CA ALA A 82 2.35 5.29 21.53
C ALA A 82 3.12 4.59 20.40
N ARG A 83 2.75 3.35 20.07
CA ARG A 83 3.34 2.57 18.99
C ARG A 83 3.17 3.24 17.63
N LEU A 84 1.95 3.67 17.29
CA LEU A 84 1.67 4.39 16.04
C LEU A 84 2.47 5.70 15.96
N GLY A 85 2.53 6.45 17.06
CA GLY A 85 3.29 7.70 17.11
C GLY A 85 4.79 7.49 16.83
N MET A 86 5.40 6.49 17.45
CA MET A 86 6.81 6.14 17.19
C MET A 86 7.00 5.64 15.76
N TRP A 87 6.10 4.80 15.26
CA TRP A 87 6.21 4.26 13.90
C TRP A 87 6.12 5.37 12.85
N LEU A 88 5.20 6.33 13.00
CA LEU A 88 5.07 7.47 12.09
C LEU A 88 6.31 8.36 12.13
N ALA A 89 6.84 8.65 13.32
CA ALA A 89 8.05 9.45 13.48
C ALA A 89 9.28 8.78 12.85
N ASP A 90 9.46 7.49 13.11
CA ASP A 90 10.59 6.71 12.59
C ASP A 90 10.53 6.57 11.07
N THR A 91 9.35 6.23 10.53
CA THR A 91 9.14 6.11 9.09
C THR A 91 9.35 7.45 8.39
N TYR A 92 8.73 8.53 8.88
CA TYR A 92 8.88 9.87 8.31
C TYR A 92 10.34 10.35 8.33
N GLY A 93 11.08 10.08 9.42
CA GLY A 93 12.46 10.51 9.60
C GLY A 93 13.49 9.76 8.74
N HIS A 94 13.24 8.49 8.41
CA HIS A 94 14.16 7.65 7.63
C HIS A 94 13.78 7.50 6.16
N THR A 95 12.70 8.15 5.72
CA THR A 95 12.27 8.11 4.32
C THR A 95 13.16 9.00 3.46
N VAL A 96 13.74 8.41 2.42
CA VAL A 96 14.42 9.16 1.34
C VAL A 96 13.45 10.13 0.64
N GLN A 97 13.81 11.42 0.62
CA GLN A 97 13.02 12.50 0.02
C GLN A 97 13.43 12.77 -1.43
N VAL A 98 13.01 11.90 -2.34
CA VAL A 98 13.28 12.08 -3.78
C VAL A 98 11.97 12.46 -4.48
N PRO A 99 11.97 13.50 -5.33
CA PRO A 99 10.82 13.82 -6.17
C PRO A 99 10.33 12.58 -6.92
N ASP A 100 9.01 12.41 -7.02
CA ASP A 100 8.34 11.34 -7.76
C ASP A 100 8.60 9.89 -7.32
N LEU A 101 9.44 9.65 -6.30
CA LEU A 101 9.70 8.32 -5.76
C LEU A 101 8.40 7.60 -5.32
N ALA A 102 7.42 8.36 -4.84
CA ALA A 102 6.11 7.81 -4.47
C ALA A 102 5.37 7.15 -5.65
N PHE A 103 5.48 7.69 -6.86
CA PHE A 103 4.87 7.10 -8.07
C PHE A 103 5.58 5.83 -8.50
N HIS A 104 6.92 5.80 -8.40
CA HIS A 104 7.68 4.58 -8.66
C HIS A 104 7.35 3.49 -7.65
N LEU A 105 7.38 3.81 -6.36
CA LEU A 105 7.07 2.86 -5.29
C LEU A 105 5.63 2.34 -5.36
N LYS A 106 4.68 3.18 -5.81
CA LYS A 106 3.32 2.74 -6.13
C LYS A 106 3.31 1.55 -7.11
N ALA A 107 4.09 1.64 -8.19
CA ALA A 107 4.18 0.55 -9.16
C ALA A 107 4.79 -0.71 -8.52
N VAL A 108 5.83 -0.55 -7.70
CA VAL A 108 6.48 -1.66 -6.99
C VAL A 108 5.51 -2.38 -6.03
N VAL A 109 4.76 -1.65 -5.21
CA VAL A 109 3.82 -2.26 -4.26
C VAL A 109 2.66 -2.95 -4.99
N LEU A 110 2.17 -2.38 -6.09
CA LEU A 110 1.11 -3.00 -6.90
C LEU A 110 1.59 -4.26 -7.62
N GLU A 111 2.84 -4.30 -8.07
CA GLU A 111 3.43 -5.53 -8.62
C GLU A 111 3.47 -6.63 -7.56
N ALA A 112 3.93 -6.29 -6.34
CA ALA A 112 3.98 -7.23 -5.24
C ALA A 112 2.58 -7.73 -4.85
N ALA A 113 1.60 -6.84 -4.76
CA ALA A 113 0.19 -7.18 -4.51
C ALA A 113 -0.37 -8.15 -5.56
N TRP A 114 -0.13 -7.86 -6.85
CA TRP A 114 -0.55 -8.72 -7.95
C TRP A 114 0.09 -10.11 -7.86
N ARG A 115 1.40 -10.20 -7.61
CA ARG A 115 2.10 -11.47 -7.44
C ARG A 115 1.55 -12.28 -6.27
N ARG A 116 1.22 -11.62 -5.14
CA ARG A 116 0.57 -12.26 -3.99
C ARG A 116 -0.81 -12.81 -4.35
N ALA A 117 -1.65 -12.01 -5.01
CA ALA A 117 -2.98 -12.44 -5.44
C ALA A 117 -2.94 -13.67 -6.37
N ILE A 118 -1.99 -13.70 -7.32
CA ILE A 118 -1.77 -14.87 -8.19
C ILE A 118 -1.37 -16.11 -7.38
N ALA A 119 -0.45 -15.97 -6.42
CA ALA A 119 -0.01 -17.08 -5.58
C ALA A 119 -1.14 -17.63 -4.69
N GLU A 120 -1.95 -16.75 -4.11
CA GLU A 120 -3.13 -17.12 -3.31
C GLU A 120 -4.17 -17.83 -4.16
N TYR A 121 -4.47 -17.30 -5.36
CA TYR A 121 -5.36 -17.95 -6.31
C TYR A 121 -4.87 -19.35 -6.73
N ALA A 122 -3.59 -19.48 -7.08
CA ALA A 122 -2.99 -20.76 -7.44
C ALA A 122 -3.09 -21.77 -6.28
N THR A 123 -2.89 -21.32 -5.04
CA THR A 123 -3.03 -22.16 -3.84
C THR A 123 -4.47 -22.61 -3.64
N ARG A 124 -5.45 -21.71 -3.79
CA ARG A 124 -6.88 -22.04 -3.74
C ARG A 124 -7.24 -23.08 -4.81
N LEU A 125 -6.76 -22.89 -6.03
CA LEU A 125 -7.03 -23.78 -7.15
C LEU A 125 -6.43 -25.18 -6.93
N LEU A 126 -5.18 -25.25 -6.46
CA LEU A 126 -4.53 -26.52 -6.15
C LEU A 126 -5.31 -27.28 -5.07
N HIS A 127 -5.68 -26.59 -3.99
CA HIS A 127 -6.46 -27.21 -2.92
C HIS A 127 -7.84 -27.70 -3.40
N ALA A 128 -8.51 -26.90 -4.22
CA ALA A 128 -9.81 -27.27 -4.79
C ALA A 128 -9.72 -28.48 -5.73
N ALA A 129 -8.65 -28.58 -6.54
CA ALA A 129 -8.43 -29.71 -7.43
C ALA A 129 -8.30 -31.04 -6.67
N GLU A 130 -7.80 -31.01 -5.44
CA GLU A 130 -7.63 -32.21 -4.59
C GLU A 130 -8.90 -32.58 -3.81
N THR A 131 -9.72 -31.60 -3.43
CA THR A 131 -10.73 -31.76 -2.37
C THR A 131 -12.16 -31.40 -2.77
N SER A 132 -12.35 -30.69 -3.89
CA SER A 132 -13.64 -30.09 -4.25
C SER A 132 -14.33 -30.82 -5.41
N PRO A 133 -15.67 -30.76 -5.48
CA PRO A 133 -16.42 -31.24 -6.65
C PRO A 133 -16.02 -30.51 -7.95
N THR A 134 -16.19 -31.18 -9.09
CA THR A 134 -15.78 -30.65 -10.40
C THR A 134 -16.48 -29.34 -10.77
N GLU A 135 -17.73 -29.14 -10.34
CA GLU A 135 -18.50 -27.92 -10.59
C GLU A 135 -17.89 -26.71 -9.86
N VAL A 136 -17.39 -26.92 -8.63
CA VAL A 136 -16.70 -25.89 -7.84
C VAL A 136 -15.35 -25.56 -8.47
N LEU A 137 -14.65 -26.57 -8.98
CA LEU A 137 -13.37 -26.38 -9.66
C LEU A 137 -13.54 -25.55 -10.94
N HIS A 138 -14.58 -25.80 -11.74
CA HIS A 138 -14.88 -24.99 -12.94
C HIS A 138 -15.21 -23.54 -12.59
N ALA A 139 -15.98 -23.30 -11.51
CA ALA A 139 -16.28 -21.93 -11.10
C ALA A 139 -15.02 -21.18 -10.64
N LEU A 140 -14.10 -21.87 -9.95
CA LEU A 140 -12.84 -21.29 -9.49
C LEU A 140 -11.90 -20.93 -10.64
N THR A 141 -11.87 -21.70 -11.74
CA THR A 141 -10.99 -21.37 -12.89
C THR A 141 -11.33 -20.05 -13.56
N ASP A 142 -12.56 -19.57 -13.39
CA ASP A 142 -13.06 -18.31 -13.95
C ASP A 142 -12.95 -17.13 -12.96
N ASP A 143 -12.53 -17.35 -11.70
CA ASP A 143 -12.43 -16.34 -10.62
C ASP A 143 -11.07 -15.63 -10.62
N HIS A 144 -10.77 -14.87 -11.68
CA HIS A 144 -9.52 -14.10 -11.83
C HIS A 144 -9.69 -12.57 -11.72
N ASP A 145 -10.89 -12.09 -11.38
CA ASP A 145 -11.24 -10.66 -11.36
C ASP A 145 -10.30 -9.80 -10.51
N SER A 146 -9.89 -10.29 -9.33
CA SER A 146 -9.01 -9.54 -8.42
C SER A 146 -7.58 -9.39 -8.96
N ALA A 147 -7.06 -10.44 -9.60
CA ALA A 147 -5.73 -10.41 -10.21
C ALA A 147 -5.71 -9.51 -11.45
N ASP A 148 -6.77 -9.54 -12.26
CA ASP A 148 -6.91 -8.66 -13.41
C ASP A 148 -7.03 -7.20 -13.00
N GLU A 149 -7.82 -6.90 -11.96
CA GLU A 149 -7.92 -5.54 -11.43
C GLU A 149 -6.55 -5.01 -10.96
N LEU A 150 -5.81 -5.81 -10.19
CA LEU A 150 -4.46 -5.46 -9.73
C LEU A 150 -3.50 -5.26 -10.90
N TRP A 151 -3.59 -6.10 -11.94
CA TRP A 151 -2.79 -5.94 -13.15
C TRP A 151 -3.06 -4.61 -13.87
N GLN A 152 -4.32 -4.24 -14.05
CA GLN A 152 -4.68 -2.96 -14.68
C GLN A 152 -4.14 -1.77 -13.86
N ARG A 153 -4.26 -1.82 -12.54
CA ARG A 153 -3.75 -0.78 -11.63
C ARG A 153 -2.23 -0.68 -11.68
N TYR A 154 -1.52 -1.81 -11.69
CA TYR A 154 -0.07 -1.87 -11.86
C TYR A 154 0.37 -1.26 -13.20
N ARG A 155 -0.28 -1.64 -14.31
CA ARG A 155 0.00 -1.11 -15.65
C ARG A 155 -0.18 0.40 -15.71
N ALA A 156 -1.24 0.93 -15.11
CA ALA A 156 -1.47 2.36 -15.03
C ALA A 156 -0.37 3.07 -14.22
N ALA A 157 0.06 2.48 -13.09
CA ALA A 157 1.13 3.02 -12.25
C ALA A 157 2.48 3.08 -12.98
N LEU A 158 2.82 2.07 -13.79
CA LEU A 158 4.05 2.05 -14.59
C LEU A 158 4.12 3.23 -15.57
N ILE A 159 3.02 3.53 -16.27
CA ILE A 159 2.97 4.65 -17.22
C ILE A 159 3.31 5.96 -16.51
N HIS A 160 2.74 6.19 -15.34
CA HIS A 160 3.02 7.39 -14.54
C HIS A 160 4.46 7.45 -14.04
N ALA A 161 5.02 6.33 -13.59
CA ALA A 161 6.40 6.27 -13.12
C ALA A 161 7.41 6.59 -14.25
N THR A 162 7.18 6.09 -15.46
CA THR A 162 8.03 6.37 -16.62
C THR A 162 7.97 7.84 -17.03
N THR A 163 6.76 8.42 -17.11
CA THR A 163 6.60 9.84 -17.46
C THR A 163 7.27 10.77 -16.45
N SER A 164 7.24 10.44 -15.15
CA SER A 164 7.94 11.24 -14.12
C SER A 164 9.45 11.23 -14.28
N LEU A 165 10.05 10.10 -14.66
CA LEU A 165 11.49 10.00 -14.88
C LEU A 165 11.95 10.79 -16.13
N GLU A 166 11.12 10.85 -17.17
CA GLU A 166 11.42 11.61 -18.38
C GLU A 166 11.35 13.14 -18.18
N VAL A 167 10.50 13.61 -17.27
CA VAL A 167 10.37 15.06 -16.97
C VAL A 167 11.47 15.57 -16.03
N ALA A 168 12.12 14.67 -15.28
CA ALA A 168 13.20 14.99 -14.36
C ALA A 168 14.61 14.97 -14.99
N ALA A 169 14.74 14.58 -16.26
CA ALA A 169 15.99 14.51 -17.02
C ALA A 169 16.19 15.73 -17.94
#